data_AF-N6YQH3-F1
#
_entry.id   AF-N6YQH3-F1
#
_cell.length_a   1.000
_cell.length_b   1.000
_cell.length_c   1.000
_cell.angle_alpha   90.00
_cell.angle_beta   90.00
_cell.angle_gamma   90.00
#
_symmetry.space_group_name_H-M   'P 1'
#
loop_
_entity.id
_entity.type
_entity.pdbx_description
1 polymer ?
#
loop_
_entity_poly.entity_id
_entity_poly.type
_entity_poly.pdbx_seq_one_letter_code
_entity_poly.pdbx_strand_id
1 'polypeptide(L)'
;GLLRRLIGGRAATAPHFVADARALPLPRASLGLVWSNLMLPALDDPLPAFREVHRTLQVDGLFMFSTLGPDTLRELRAVLPAATGERVHRFIDMHDLGDALVQAGFSDPVMDMEMLTLTYAELDGLFADLRASGANNAARGRPRGLSGRSGWEAARAAYERLRRDG
;
A
#
# COMPACT_ATOMS: atom_id res chain seq x y z
N GLY A 1 -19.88 15.18 -37.18
CA GLY A 1 -21.31 14.81 -37.23
C GLY A 1 -21.91 14.80 -35.84
N LEU A 2 -23.22 15.02 -35.73
CA LEU A 2 -23.99 15.07 -34.48
C LEU A 2 -23.74 13.83 -33.57
N LEU A 3 -23.54 12.67 -34.18
CA LEU A 3 -23.22 11.40 -33.50
C LEU A 3 -21.82 11.36 -32.85
N ARG A 4 -20.83 12.12 -33.36
CA ARG A 4 -19.48 12.16 -32.77
C ARG A 4 -19.43 13.00 -31.47
N ARG A 5 -20.43 13.85 -31.23
CA ARG A 5 -20.62 14.60 -29.98
C ARG A 5 -21.33 13.78 -28.89
N LEU A 6 -22.07 12.73 -29.27
CA LEU A 6 -22.82 11.87 -28.35
C LEU A 6 -22.01 10.64 -27.89
N ILE A 7 -21.02 10.20 -28.67
CA ILE A 7 -20.25 8.96 -28.44
C ILE A 7 -18.74 9.25 -28.28
N GLY A 8 -18.38 10.49 -28.01
CA GLY A 8 -17.00 10.97 -28.08
C GLY A 8 -16.71 12.07 -27.10
N GLY A 9 -17.17 11.92 -25.85
CA GLY A 9 -16.54 12.63 -24.75
C GLY A 9 -15.10 12.15 -24.67
N ARG A 10 -14.12 13.02 -24.98
CA ARG A 10 -12.76 12.83 -24.48
C ARG A 10 -12.90 12.40 -23.02
N ALA A 11 -12.32 11.27 -22.63
CA ALA A 11 -12.17 10.93 -21.22
C ALA A 11 -11.67 12.22 -20.55
N ALA A 12 -12.45 12.75 -19.60
CA ALA A 12 -12.06 13.95 -18.91
C ALA A 12 -10.67 13.69 -18.35
N THR A 13 -9.66 14.40 -18.86
CA THR A 13 -8.32 14.29 -18.31
C THR A 13 -8.39 14.91 -16.93
N ALA A 14 -8.55 14.07 -15.91
CA ALA A 14 -8.49 14.54 -14.54
C ALA A 14 -7.13 15.24 -14.34
N PRO A 15 -7.09 16.38 -13.64
CA PRO A 15 -5.83 17.01 -13.30
C PRO A 15 -5.00 16.03 -12.46
N HIS A 16 -3.71 15.92 -12.77
CA HIS A 16 -2.76 15.13 -11.99
C HIS A 16 -1.91 16.07 -11.15
N PHE A 17 -1.59 15.64 -9.93
CA PHE A 17 -0.75 16.37 -9.00
C PHE A 17 0.40 15.48 -8.54
N VAL A 18 1.56 16.09 -8.32
CA VAL A 18 2.63 15.49 -7.52
C VAL A 18 2.51 16.09 -6.13
N ALA A 19 2.13 15.26 -5.17
CA ALA A 19 1.85 15.70 -3.81
C ALA A 19 2.26 14.64 -2.79
N ASP A 20 2.58 15.11 -1.59
CA ASP A 20 2.63 14.27 -0.40
C ASP A 20 1.18 14.05 0.09
N ALA A 21 0.81 12.80 0.36
CA ALA A 21 -0.52 12.47 0.89
C ALA A 21 -0.84 13.17 2.22
N ARG A 22 0.20 13.63 2.93
CA ARG A 22 0.11 14.37 4.20
C ARG A 22 -0.08 15.88 4.00
N ALA A 23 -0.01 16.38 2.76
CA ALA A 23 -0.15 17.78 2.39
C ALA A 23 -0.68 17.91 0.94
N LEU A 24 -1.96 17.59 0.74
CA LEU A 24 -2.63 17.64 -0.55
C LEU A 24 -2.83 19.10 -1.00
N PRO A 25 -2.50 19.46 -2.25
CA PRO A 25 -2.66 20.80 -2.80
C PRO A 25 -4.13 21.08 -3.20
N LEU A 26 -5.06 20.69 -2.34
CA LEU A 26 -6.50 20.78 -2.56
C LEU A 26 -7.17 21.62 -1.46
N PRO A 27 -8.18 22.43 -1.79
CA PRO A 27 -8.89 23.21 -0.78
C PRO A 27 -9.59 22.34 0.26
N ARG A 28 -9.85 22.90 1.44
CA ARG A 28 -10.69 22.27 2.46
C ARG A 28 -12.09 22.02 1.88
N ALA A 29 -12.72 20.90 2.21
CA ALA A 29 -14.11 20.59 1.83
C ALA A 29 -14.41 20.75 0.33
N SER A 30 -13.52 20.22 -0.52
CA SER A 30 -13.62 20.32 -1.98
C SER A 30 -13.92 18.98 -2.68
N LEU A 31 -13.82 17.86 -1.97
CA LEU A 31 -13.98 16.51 -2.53
C LEU A 31 -15.20 15.80 -1.92
N GLY A 32 -16.01 15.15 -2.75
CA GLY A 32 -17.06 14.23 -2.29
C GLY A 32 -16.57 12.78 -2.10
N LEU A 33 -15.45 12.42 -2.74
CA LEU A 33 -14.84 11.09 -2.66
C LEU A 33 -13.32 11.23 -2.70
N VAL A 34 -12.64 10.50 -1.82
CA VAL A 34 -11.21 10.19 -1.94
C VAL A 34 -11.07 8.68 -2.00
N TRP A 35 -10.28 8.21 -2.97
CA TRP A 35 -9.95 6.79 -3.10
C TRP A 35 -8.44 6.59 -3.14
N SER A 36 -7.93 5.75 -2.25
CA SER A 36 -6.51 5.36 -2.19
C SER A 36 -6.36 3.85 -2.41
N ASN A 37 -5.80 3.44 -3.54
CA ASN A 37 -5.55 2.03 -3.81
C ASN A 37 -4.08 1.67 -3.55
N LEU A 38 -3.81 0.88 -2.50
CA LEU A 38 -2.47 0.38 -2.14
C LEU A 38 -1.36 1.44 -2.00
N MET A 39 -1.70 2.69 -1.70
CA MET A 39 -0.70 3.74 -1.39
C MET A 39 -0.29 3.71 0.09
N LEU A 40 -1.24 3.44 0.98
CA LEU A 40 -1.04 3.48 2.44
C LEU A 40 0.08 2.57 2.98
N PRO A 41 0.38 1.38 2.39
CA PRO A 41 1.51 0.57 2.85
C PRO A 41 2.87 1.30 2.86
N ALA A 42 3.01 2.40 2.10
CA ALA A 42 4.23 3.19 2.09
C ALA A 42 4.37 4.16 3.28
N LEU A 43 3.35 4.27 4.15
CA LEU A 43 3.34 5.19 5.28
C LEU A 43 3.65 4.44 6.58
N ASP A 44 4.69 4.88 7.30
CA ASP A 44 4.96 4.40 8.67
C ASP A 44 3.87 4.87 9.66
N ASP A 45 3.25 6.02 9.39
CA ASP A 45 2.17 6.63 10.17
C ASP A 45 1.11 7.20 9.20
N PRO A 46 -0.11 6.63 9.17
CA PRO A 46 -1.16 7.02 8.25
C PRO A 46 -1.97 8.23 8.77
N LEU A 47 -1.90 8.55 10.07
CA LEU A 47 -2.74 9.57 10.69
C LEU A 47 -2.61 10.95 10.03
N PRO A 48 -1.41 11.47 9.68
CA PRO A 48 -1.30 12.75 8.99
C PRO A 48 -1.95 12.74 7.60
N ALA A 49 -1.87 11.61 6.87
CA ALA A 49 -2.54 11.47 5.58
C ALA A 49 -4.06 11.40 5.75
N PHE A 50 -4.55 10.67 6.75
CA PHE A 50 -5.99 10.62 7.04
C PHE A 50 -6.56 11.97 7.45
N ARG A 51 -5.85 12.75 8.27
CA ARG A 51 -6.24 14.13 8.61
C ARG A 51 -6.30 15.02 7.38
N GLU A 52 -5.37 14.84 6.45
CA GLU A 52 -5.33 15.62 5.23
C GLU A 52 -6.45 15.25 4.26
N VAL A 53 -6.74 13.95 4.12
CA VAL A 53 -7.93 13.47 3.40
C VAL A 53 -9.19 14.04 4.03
N HIS A 54 -9.36 13.90 5.35
CA HIS A 54 -10.50 14.46 6.08
C HIS A 54 -10.64 15.97 5.89
N ARG A 55 -9.53 16.73 5.88
CA ARG A 55 -9.54 18.17 5.59
C ARG A 55 -10.12 18.46 4.20
N THR A 56 -9.75 17.68 3.20
CA THR A 56 -10.15 17.91 1.80
C THR A 56 -11.57 17.44 1.48
N LEU A 57 -12.10 16.49 2.25
CA LEU A 57 -13.46 16.00 2.11
C LEU A 57 -14.51 17.01 2.58
N GLN A 58 -15.62 17.06 1.84
CA GLN A 58 -16.86 17.73 2.24
C GLN A 58 -17.51 17.00 3.42
N VAL A 59 -18.48 17.65 4.07
CA VAL A 59 -19.38 16.93 5.01
C VAL A 59 -20.09 15.82 4.24
N ASP A 60 -20.20 14.64 4.87
CA ASP A 60 -20.72 13.40 4.26
C ASP A 60 -19.90 12.87 3.06
N GLY A 61 -18.69 13.41 2.86
CA GLY A 61 -17.75 12.91 1.87
C GLY A 61 -17.19 11.53 2.25
N LEU A 62 -16.92 10.71 1.24
CA LEU A 62 -16.48 9.33 1.44
C LEU A 62 -14.97 9.19 1.28
N PHE A 63 -14.33 8.47 2.20
CA PHE A 63 -12.97 7.97 2.01
C PHE A 63 -13.00 6.45 1.84
N MET A 64 -12.45 5.96 0.73
CA MET A 64 -12.24 4.53 0.49
C MET A 64 -10.76 4.25 0.31
N PHE A 65 -10.29 3.13 0.84
CA PHE A 65 -8.94 2.68 0.56
C PHE A 65 -8.79 1.17 0.58
N SER A 66 -7.72 0.70 -0.06
CA SER A 66 -7.20 -0.66 0.10
C SER A 66 -5.78 -0.59 0.65
N THR A 67 -5.43 -1.54 1.52
CA THR A 67 -4.10 -1.66 2.10
C THR A 67 -3.80 -3.12 2.44
N LEU A 68 -2.57 -3.38 2.87
CA LEU A 68 -2.08 -4.69 3.26
C LEU A 68 -1.96 -4.76 4.77
N GLY A 69 -2.15 -5.96 5.33
CA GLY A 69 -2.12 -6.23 6.77
C GLY A 69 -0.80 -6.84 7.24
N PRO A 70 -0.59 -6.98 8.56
CA PRO A 70 0.69 -7.40 9.17
C PRO A 70 1.14 -8.80 8.73
N ASP A 71 0.22 -9.68 8.34
CA ASP A 71 0.53 -11.02 7.84
C ASP A 71 1.06 -11.02 6.39
N THR A 72 0.95 -9.91 5.66
CA THR A 72 1.50 -9.81 4.31
C THR A 72 3.02 -10.01 4.33
N LEU A 73 3.50 -10.91 3.46
CA LEU A 73 4.91 -11.26 3.27
C LEU A 73 5.63 -11.73 4.55
N ARG A 74 4.90 -12.25 5.54
CA ARG A 74 5.48 -12.66 6.82
C ARG A 74 6.53 -13.76 6.67
N GLU A 75 6.34 -14.70 5.75
CA GLU A 75 7.28 -15.76 5.42
C GLU A 75 8.58 -15.16 4.86
N LEU A 76 8.45 -14.16 3.97
CA LEU A 76 9.59 -13.51 3.35
C LEU A 76 10.37 -12.68 4.37
N ARG A 77 9.65 -12.00 5.27
CA ARG A 77 10.22 -11.26 6.39
C ARG A 77 10.93 -12.16 7.40
N ALA A 78 10.44 -13.37 7.63
CA ALA A 78 11.05 -14.33 8.55
C ALA A 78 12.40 -14.87 8.06
N VAL A 79 12.59 -14.98 6.73
CA VAL A 79 13.82 -15.56 6.15
C VAL A 79 14.86 -14.51 5.75
N LEU A 80 14.45 -13.25 5.59
CA LEU A 80 15.36 -12.15 5.29
C LEU A 80 15.96 -11.60 6.59
N PRO A 81 17.28 -11.74 6.83
CA PRO A 81 17.87 -11.43 8.13
C PRO A 81 17.74 -9.95 8.50
N ALA A 82 17.04 -9.67 9.61
CA ALA A 82 16.94 -8.32 10.20
C ALA A 82 18.30 -7.74 10.61
N ALA A 83 19.31 -8.60 10.85
CA ALA A 83 20.69 -8.20 11.13
C ALA A 83 21.32 -7.36 9.99
N THR A 84 20.75 -7.40 8.79
CA THR A 84 21.20 -6.57 7.66
C THR A 84 20.35 -5.33 7.44
N GLY A 85 19.34 -5.07 8.29
CA GLY A 85 18.32 -4.03 8.23
C GLY A 85 16.95 -4.55 7.76
N GLU A 86 15.92 -3.70 7.82
CA GLU A 86 14.53 -4.09 7.55
C GLU A 86 14.33 -4.28 6.05
N ARG A 87 14.36 -5.53 5.56
CA ARG A 87 14.27 -5.86 4.12
C ARG A 87 12.84 -5.95 3.59
N VAL A 88 11.87 -6.16 4.48
CA VAL A 88 10.42 -6.10 4.24
C VAL A 88 9.86 -5.16 5.29
N HIS A 89 9.22 -4.07 4.87
CA HIS A 89 8.58 -3.14 5.80
C HIS A 89 7.41 -3.79 6.53
N ARG A 90 7.09 -3.27 7.70
CA ARG A 90 5.88 -3.66 8.43
C ARG A 90 4.64 -3.02 7.83
N PHE A 91 3.57 -3.77 7.86
CA PHE A 91 2.23 -3.32 7.49
C PHE A 91 1.44 -3.08 8.78
N ILE A 92 0.55 -2.09 8.73
CA ILE A 92 -0.23 -1.65 9.90
C ILE A 92 -1.43 -2.58 10.09
N ASP A 93 -1.73 -2.92 11.34
CA ASP A 93 -2.89 -3.74 11.68
C ASP A 93 -4.21 -2.97 11.47
N MET A 94 -5.30 -3.70 11.20
CA MET A 94 -6.62 -3.10 11.01
C MET A 94 -7.05 -2.27 12.21
N HIS A 95 -6.79 -2.71 13.44
CA HIS A 95 -7.22 -1.98 14.64
C HIS A 95 -6.52 -0.62 14.73
N ASP A 96 -5.21 -0.58 14.45
CA ASP A 96 -4.42 0.66 14.44
C ASP A 96 -4.89 1.61 13.33
N LEU A 97 -5.27 1.09 12.16
CA LEU A 97 -5.87 1.90 11.09
C LEU A 97 -7.22 2.47 11.50
N GLY A 98 -8.06 1.67 12.18
CA GLY A 98 -9.34 2.11 12.73
C GLY A 98 -9.18 3.24 13.74
N ASP A 99 -8.27 3.07 14.69
CA ASP A 99 -7.94 4.08 15.69
C ASP A 99 -7.45 5.38 15.03
N ALA A 100 -6.58 5.27 14.00
CA ALA A 100 -6.10 6.42 13.25
C ALA A 100 -7.22 7.13 12.47
N LEU A 101 -8.20 6.41 11.92
CA LEU A 101 -9.36 7.00 11.23
C LEU A 101 -10.24 7.78 12.20
N VAL A 102 -10.57 7.19 13.36
CA VAL A 102 -11.34 7.86 14.42
C VAL A 102 -10.59 9.10 14.91
N GLN A 103 -9.28 8.97 15.15
CA GLN A 103 -8.44 10.10 15.58
C GLN A 103 -8.31 11.20 14.51
N ALA A 104 -8.45 10.87 13.23
CA ALA A 104 -8.48 11.84 12.13
C ALA A 104 -9.83 12.58 12.00
N GLY A 105 -10.89 12.09 12.64
CA GLY A 105 -12.23 12.68 12.66
C GLY A 105 -13.27 11.97 11.80
N PHE A 106 -12.94 10.82 11.20
CA PHE A 106 -13.93 10.04 10.46
C PHE A 106 -14.95 9.41 11.40
N SER A 107 -16.23 9.54 11.06
CA SER A 107 -17.32 8.81 11.68
C SER A 107 -17.49 7.43 11.05
N ASP A 108 -17.84 6.44 11.85
CA ASP A 108 -18.25 5.09 11.42
C ASP A 108 -17.29 4.39 10.43
N PRO A 109 -15.98 4.25 10.74
CA PRO A 109 -15.07 3.50 9.89
C PRO A 109 -15.51 2.04 9.80
N VAL A 110 -15.83 1.59 8.59
CA VAL A 110 -16.07 0.19 8.27
C VAL A 110 -14.83 -0.35 7.57
N MET A 111 -14.23 -1.39 8.13
CA MET A 111 -13.09 -2.06 7.55
C MET A 111 -13.36 -3.56 7.51
N ASP A 112 -12.91 -4.20 6.44
CA ASP A 112 -12.95 -5.64 6.25
C ASP A 112 -11.57 -6.14 5.86
N MET A 113 -11.27 -7.40 6.19
CA MET A 113 -9.98 -8.02 5.93
C MET A 113 -10.21 -9.43 5.45
N GLU A 114 -9.52 -9.74 4.36
CA GLU A 114 -9.47 -11.07 3.78
C GLU A 114 -8.03 -11.54 3.69
N MET A 115 -7.81 -12.81 4.04
CA MET A 115 -6.51 -13.46 3.89
C MET A 115 -6.41 -14.10 2.51
N LEU A 116 -5.67 -13.43 1.61
CA LEU A 116 -5.33 -13.97 0.29
C LEU A 116 -4.02 -14.76 0.36
N THR A 117 -4.09 -16.04 -0.01
CA THR A 117 -2.90 -16.91 -0.12
C THR A 117 -2.57 -17.12 -1.59
N LEU A 118 -1.41 -16.65 -2.03
CA LEU A 118 -0.89 -16.85 -3.37
C LEU A 118 0.25 -17.87 -3.33
N THR A 119 0.19 -18.90 -4.18
CA THR A 119 1.25 -19.90 -4.33
C THR A 119 2.02 -19.66 -5.62
N TYR A 120 3.30 -20.01 -5.63
CA TYR A 120 4.21 -19.71 -6.73
C TYR A 120 5.12 -20.89 -6.98
N ALA A 121 5.06 -21.44 -8.20
CA ALA A 121 5.91 -22.57 -8.59
C ALA A 121 7.41 -22.31 -8.37
N GLU A 122 7.86 -21.06 -8.45
CA GLU A 122 9.23 -20.69 -8.09
C GLU A 122 9.27 -19.32 -7.39
N LEU A 123 10.22 -19.15 -6.48
CA LEU A 123 10.45 -17.90 -5.75
C LEU A 123 10.65 -16.68 -6.66
N ASP A 124 11.22 -16.88 -7.86
CA ASP A 124 11.40 -15.81 -8.83
C ASP A 124 10.08 -15.26 -9.37
N GLY A 125 9.02 -16.07 -9.39
CA GLY A 125 7.66 -15.63 -9.74
C GLY A 125 7.13 -14.63 -8.71
N LEU A 126 7.26 -14.95 -7.41
CA LEU A 126 6.90 -14.03 -6.33
C LEU A 126 7.63 -12.68 -6.48
N PHE A 127 8.95 -12.71 -6.73
CA PHE A 127 9.70 -11.47 -6.90
C PHE A 127 9.37 -10.73 -8.19
N ALA A 128 8.94 -11.41 -9.26
CA ALA A 128 8.46 -10.76 -10.46
C ALA A 128 7.18 -9.96 -10.16
N ASP A 129 6.21 -10.57 -9.47
CA ASP A 129 4.94 -9.93 -9.13
C ASP A 129 5.12 -8.79 -8.13
N LEU A 130 5.99 -8.96 -7.13
CA LEU A 130 6.34 -7.87 -6.22
C LEU A 130 6.94 -6.67 -6.95
N ARG A 131 7.84 -6.89 -7.93
CA ARG A 131 8.38 -5.79 -8.75
C ARG A 131 7.31 -5.15 -9.63
N ALA A 132 6.43 -5.96 -10.23
CA ALA A 132 5.35 -5.49 -11.09
C ALA A 132 4.31 -4.66 -10.32
N SER A 133 4.07 -4.98 -9.05
CA SER A 133 3.15 -4.22 -8.18
C SER A 133 3.62 -2.80 -7.87
N GLY A 134 4.89 -2.47 -8.12
CA GLY A 134 5.50 -1.21 -7.72
C GLY A 134 5.75 -1.11 -6.20
N ALA A 135 5.43 -2.15 -5.42
CA ALA A 135 5.69 -2.21 -4.00
C ALA A 135 7.20 -2.28 -3.74
N ASN A 136 7.75 -1.15 -3.28
CA ASN A 136 9.11 -1.07 -2.80
C ASN A 136 9.13 -1.14 -1.27
N ASN A 137 10.31 -1.44 -0.71
CA ASN A 137 10.49 -1.39 0.72
C ASN A 137 10.51 0.08 1.21
N ALA A 138 9.45 0.49 1.89
CA ALA A 138 9.27 1.84 2.42
C ALA A 138 9.99 2.09 3.76
N ALA A 139 10.51 1.04 4.42
CA ALA A 139 11.11 1.16 5.74
C ALA A 139 12.28 2.15 5.77
N ARG A 140 12.27 3.05 6.77
CA ARG A 140 13.38 3.99 7.00
C ARG A 140 14.70 3.29 7.30
N GLY A 141 14.63 2.17 8.02
CA GLY A 141 15.74 1.30 8.37
C GLY A 141 16.15 0.32 7.26
N ARG A 142 15.63 0.49 6.04
CA ARG A 142 15.95 -0.42 4.93
C ARG A 142 17.42 -0.32 4.56
N PRO A 143 18.03 -1.42 4.13
CA PRO A 143 19.41 -1.38 3.70
C PRO A 143 19.52 -0.69 2.34
N ARG A 144 20.56 0.12 2.17
CA ARG A 144 20.82 0.86 0.92
C ARG A 144 21.67 0.07 -0.08
N GLY A 145 22.31 -1.00 0.36
CA GLY A 145 23.13 -1.89 -0.46
C GLY A 145 22.42 -3.18 -0.88
N LEU A 146 22.97 -3.82 -1.91
CA LEU A 146 22.55 -5.15 -2.35
C LEU A 146 22.85 -6.19 -1.27
N SER A 147 21.96 -7.17 -1.14
CA SER A 147 22.29 -8.41 -0.43
C SER A 147 23.34 -9.14 -1.29
N GLY A 148 24.57 -9.25 -0.79
CA GLY A 148 25.61 -10.00 -1.50
C GLY A 148 25.14 -11.43 -1.85
N ARG A 149 25.79 -12.05 -2.84
CA ARG A 149 25.41 -13.37 -3.39
C ARG A 149 25.08 -14.42 -2.31
N SER A 150 25.96 -14.59 -1.34
CA SER A 150 25.80 -15.58 -0.27
C SER A 150 24.57 -15.33 0.61
N GLY A 151 24.29 -14.06 0.94
CA GLY A 151 23.10 -13.69 1.71
C GLY A 151 21.81 -13.94 0.94
N TRP A 152 21.84 -13.74 -0.38
CA TRP A 152 20.69 -14.04 -1.24
C TRP A 152 20.45 -15.54 -1.39
N GLU A 153 21.50 -16.33 -1.59
CA GLU A 153 21.42 -17.80 -1.67
C GLU A 153 20.89 -18.39 -0.36
N ALA A 154 21.34 -17.89 0.79
CA ALA A 154 20.84 -18.29 2.10
C ALA A 154 19.35 -17.96 2.28
N ALA A 155 18.92 -16.75 1.89
CA ALA A 155 17.52 -16.35 1.96
C ALA A 155 16.62 -17.22 1.05
N ARG A 156 17.08 -17.53 -0.17
CA ARG A 156 16.37 -18.43 -1.09
C ARG A 156 16.23 -19.83 -0.50
N ALA A 157 17.32 -20.42 -0.01
CA ALA A 157 17.30 -21.73 0.62
C ALA A 157 16.40 -21.76 1.87
N ALA A 158 16.32 -20.65 2.61
CA ALA A 158 15.43 -20.52 3.75
C ALA A 158 13.95 -20.41 3.36
N TYR A 159 13.64 -19.60 2.35
CA TYR A 159 12.27 -19.46 1.85
C TYR A 159 11.75 -20.76 1.23
N GLU A 160 12.60 -21.48 0.52
CA GLU A 160 12.24 -22.76 -0.11
C GLU A 160 11.70 -23.79 0.89
N ARG A 161 12.21 -23.79 2.13
CA ARG A 161 11.70 -24.67 3.20
C ARG A 161 10.28 -24.33 3.66
N LEU A 162 9.76 -23.17 3.29
CA LEU A 162 8.40 -22.72 3.62
C LEU A 162 7.38 -23.02 2.52
N ARG A 163 7.83 -23.53 1.36
CA ARG A 163 6.97 -23.82 0.20
C ARG A 163 5.86 -24.82 0.56
N ARG A 164 4.63 -24.51 0.15
CA ARG A 164 3.43 -25.34 0.29
C ARG A 164 2.55 -25.14 -0.94
N ASP A 165 2.10 -26.23 -1.53
CA ASP A 165 1.09 -26.23 -2.62
C ASP A 165 1.43 -25.35 -3.84
N GLY A 166 2.73 -25.14 -4.10
CA GLY A 166 3.26 -24.31 -5.20
C GLY A 166 4.45 -23.50 -4.73
#